data_AF-A0AA43D9A0-F1
#
_entry.id   AF-A0AA43D9A0-F1
#
_cell.length_a   1.000
_cell.length_b   1.000
_cell.length_c   1.000
_cell.angle_alpha   90.00
_cell.angle_beta   90.00
_cell.angle_gamma   90.00
#
_symmetry.space_group_name_H-M   'P 1'
#
loop_
_entity.id
_entity.type
_entity.pdbx_description
1 polymer ?
#
loop_
_entity_poly.entity_id
_entity_poly.type
_entity_poly.pdbx_seq_one_letter_code
_entity_poly.pdbx_strand_id
1 'polypeptide(L)'
;AWKKDDLEAAERWFKEATTLEESVSYAYGPPSIVKPSHELYGEFLLSVNRPDDAMRAFDTALQRAPKRVLSLKGKMIAAKMVKNDGEVMKLEKTLSEI
;
A
#
# COMPACT_ATOMS: atom_id res chain seq x y z
N ALA A 1 8.80 -11.24 -1.47
CA ALA A 1 8.75 -10.02 -0.67
C ALA A 1 10.05 -9.93 0.10
N TRP A 2 11.00 -9.12 -0.42
CA TRP A 2 12.31 -8.73 0.15
C TRP A 2 13.16 -9.88 0.70
N LYS A 3 14.24 -10.23 -0.02
CA LYS A 3 15.20 -11.26 0.40
C LYS A 3 15.87 -10.80 1.70
N LYS A 4 15.69 -11.62 2.75
CA LYS A 4 16.25 -11.47 4.10
C LYS A 4 17.71 -11.04 4.03
N ASP A 5 18.00 -9.86 4.58
CA ASP A 5 19.04 -9.66 5.61
C ASP A 5 19.23 -8.18 6.01
N ASP A 6 18.56 -7.23 5.32
CA ASP A 6 18.57 -5.82 5.73
C ASP A 6 17.18 -5.16 5.62
N LEU A 7 16.38 -5.31 6.68
CA LEU A 7 15.05 -4.70 6.77
C LEU A 7 15.13 -3.17 6.93
N GLU A 8 16.21 -2.64 7.50
CA GLU A 8 16.38 -1.21 7.72
C GLU A 8 16.65 -0.49 6.40
N ALA A 9 17.56 -1.02 5.58
CA ALA A 9 17.79 -0.50 4.24
C ALA A 9 16.54 -0.65 3.37
N ALA A 10 15.84 -1.78 3.46
CA ALA A 10 14.58 -1.98 2.75
C ALA A 10 13.54 -0.91 3.14
N GLU A 11 13.30 -0.68 4.42
CA GLU A 11 12.36 0.34 4.88
C GLU A 11 12.79 1.74 4.45
N ARG A 12 14.09 2.06 4.51
CA ARG A 12 14.63 3.33 4.02
C ARG A 12 14.31 3.52 2.54
N TRP A 13 14.55 2.53 1.69
CA TRP A 13 14.25 2.60 0.26
C TRP A 13 12.76 2.73 -0.02
N PHE A 14 11.89 2.07 0.75
CA PHE A 14 10.45 2.26 0.59
C PHE A 14 10.01 3.68 0.92
N LYS A 15 10.51 4.24 2.02
CA LYS A 15 10.21 5.64 2.40
C LYS A 15 10.74 6.63 1.36
N GLU A 16 11.92 6.38 0.83
CA GLU A 16 12.51 7.20 -0.23
C GLU A 16 11.67 7.11 -1.51
N ALA A 17 11.24 5.91 -1.90
CA ALA A 17 10.38 5.70 -3.06
C ALA A 17 9.02 6.41 -2.90
N THR A 18 8.37 6.33 -1.74
CA THR A 18 7.11 7.05 -1.49
C THR A 18 7.29 8.57 -1.57
N THR A 19 8.41 9.08 -1.02
CA THR A 19 8.75 10.50 -1.07
C THR A 19 9.01 10.96 -2.51
N LEU A 20 9.75 10.16 -3.29
CA LEU A 20 10.01 10.46 -4.69
C LEU A 20 8.72 10.48 -5.50
N GLU A 21 7.85 9.48 -5.33
CA GLU A 21 6.55 9.43 -6.00
C GLU A 21 5.68 10.65 -5.64
N GLU A 22 5.72 11.11 -4.39
CA GLU A 22 5.05 12.35 -3.96
C GLU A 22 5.60 13.63 -4.57
N SER A 23 6.90 13.68 -4.88
CA SER A 23 7.53 14.84 -5.49
C SER A 23 7.22 15.00 -6.99
N VAL A 24 6.78 13.92 -7.65
CA VAL A 24 6.49 13.93 -9.09
C VAL A 24 5.08 14.47 -9.32
N SER A 25 5.00 15.75 -9.71
CA SER A 25 3.72 16.42 -9.99
C SER A 25 3.08 15.98 -11.31
N TYR A 26 3.88 15.65 -12.33
CA TYR A 26 3.38 15.29 -13.66
C TYR A 26 4.47 14.60 -14.51
N ALA A 27 4.19 13.42 -15.05
CA ALA A 27 5.08 12.75 -16.00
C ALA A 27 4.55 12.93 -17.44
N TYR A 28 5.37 13.52 -18.31
CA TYR A 28 5.04 13.66 -19.73
C TYR A 28 5.37 12.36 -20.48
N GLY A 29 4.43 11.89 -21.31
CA GLY A 29 4.54 10.66 -22.10
C GLY A 29 3.60 9.56 -21.59
N PRO A 30 3.57 8.39 -22.27
CA PRO A 30 2.81 7.26 -21.80
C PRO A 30 3.27 6.88 -20.38
N PRO A 31 2.36 6.79 -19.40
CA PRO A 31 2.77 6.47 -18.04
C PRO A 31 3.38 5.06 -18.03
N SER A 32 4.55 4.92 -17.43
CA SER A 32 5.04 3.60 -17.07
C SER A 32 4.07 3.00 -16.04
N ILE A 33 3.53 1.81 -16.33
CA ILE A 33 2.62 1.11 -15.42
C ILE A 33 3.47 0.46 -14.32
N VAL A 34 3.88 1.28 -13.36
CA VAL A 34 4.59 0.84 -12.16
C VAL A 34 3.62 0.57 -11.03
N LYS A 35 3.97 -0.36 -10.14
CA LYS A 35 3.24 -0.56 -8.89
C LYS A 35 3.43 0.71 -8.03
N PRO A 36 2.35 1.33 -7.51
CA PRO A 36 2.48 2.51 -6.66
C PRO A 36 3.37 2.24 -5.44
N SER A 37 4.22 3.20 -5.10
CA SER A 37 5.23 3.06 -4.05
C SER A 37 4.57 2.85 -2.68
N HIS A 38 3.46 3.54 -2.43
CA HIS A 38 2.65 3.36 -1.22
C HIS A 38 1.98 1.98 -1.13
N GLU A 39 1.55 1.40 -2.26
CA GLU A 39 1.03 0.02 -2.28
C GLU A 39 2.14 -0.98 -1.95
N LEU A 40 3.33 -0.81 -2.53
CA LEU A 40 4.48 -1.67 -2.27
C LEU A 40 4.98 -1.54 -0.82
N TYR A 41 5.02 -0.33 -0.28
CA TYR A 41 5.41 -0.10 1.11
C TYR A 41 4.41 -0.73 2.10
N GLY A 42 3.11 -0.65 1.80
CA GLY A 42 2.08 -1.35 2.58
C GLY A 42 2.31 -2.87 2.63
N GLU A 43 2.67 -3.49 1.50
CA GLU A 43 3.02 -4.91 1.46
C GLU A 43 4.27 -5.23 2.29
N PHE A 44 5.27 -4.35 2.29
CA PHE A 44 6.45 -4.49 3.15
C PHE A 44 6.08 -4.45 4.63
N LEU A 45 5.29 -3.44 5.03
CA LEU A 45 4.83 -3.28 6.40
C LEU A 45 4.02 -4.49 6.89
N LEU A 46 3.15 -5.05 6.04
CA LEU A 46 2.46 -6.31 6.33
C LEU A 46 3.44 -7.46 6.61
N SER A 47 4.48 -7.60 5.78
CA SER A 47 5.45 -8.69 5.91
C SER A 47 6.31 -8.62 7.18
N VAL A 48 6.47 -7.42 7.75
CA VAL A 48 7.18 -7.17 9.02
C VAL A 48 6.21 -6.97 10.19
N ASN A 49 4.96 -7.41 10.04
CA ASN A 49 3.92 -7.39 11.07
C ASN A 49 3.61 -5.98 11.63
N ARG A 50 3.57 -4.96 10.76
CA ARG A 50 3.17 -3.58 11.07
C ARG A 50 1.86 -3.21 10.36
N PRO A 51 0.73 -3.83 10.73
CA PRO A 51 -0.53 -3.68 9.99
C PRO A 51 -1.14 -2.27 10.06
N ASP A 52 -1.05 -1.56 11.19
CA ASP A 52 -1.58 -0.18 11.29
C ASP A 52 -0.85 0.78 10.35
N ASP A 53 0.46 0.62 10.22
CA ASP A 53 1.27 1.40 9.27
C ASP A 53 0.93 1.02 7.84
N ALA A 54 0.74 -0.27 7.58
CA ALA A 54 0.34 -0.76 6.27
C ALA A 54 -1.00 -0.18 5.83
N MET A 55 -1.99 -0.11 6.73
CA MET A 55 -3.29 0.51 6.44
C MET A 55 -3.13 1.96 5.96
N ARG A 56 -2.29 2.75 6.65
CA ARG A 56 -2.01 4.15 6.26
C ARG A 56 -1.34 4.24 4.89
N ALA A 57 -0.38 3.36 4.60
CA ALA A 57 0.25 3.31 3.28
C ALA A 57 -0.77 2.97 2.18
N PHE A 58 -1.63 1.98 2.40
CA PHE A 58 -2.69 1.65 1.45
C PHE A 58 -3.73 2.77 1.29
N ASP A 59 -4.05 3.50 2.35
CA ASP A 59 -4.92 4.67 2.28
C ASP A 59 -4.34 5.75 1.37
N THR A 60 -3.07 6.08 1.52
CA THR A 60 -2.39 7.03 0.62
C THR A 60 -2.39 6.53 -0.84
N ALA A 61 -2.13 5.24 -1.06
CA ALA A 61 -2.21 4.65 -2.40
C ALA A 61 -3.62 4.78 -3.02
N LEU A 62 -4.66 4.57 -2.21
CA LEU A 62 -6.07 4.64 -2.64
C LEU A 62 -6.57 6.07 -2.87
N GLN A 63 -5.97 7.08 -2.23
CA GLN A 63 -6.26 8.48 -2.54
C GLN A 63 -5.89 8.83 -3.99
N ARG A 64 -4.75 8.31 -4.47
CA ARG A 64 -4.27 8.53 -5.85
C ARG A 64 -4.93 7.63 -6.88
N ALA A 65 -5.15 6.37 -6.51
CA ALA A 65 -5.77 5.37 -7.37
C ALA A 65 -7.00 4.76 -6.67
N PRO A 66 -8.13 5.48 -6.62
CA PRO A 66 -9.36 4.96 -6.05
C PRO A 66 -9.75 3.63 -6.71
N LYS A 67 -10.28 2.69 -5.92
CA LYS A 67 -10.71 1.36 -6.37
C LYS A 67 -9.59 0.43 -6.88
N ARG A 68 -8.32 0.76 -6.65
CA ARG A 68 -7.23 -0.18 -6.95
C ARG A 68 -7.36 -1.45 -6.13
N VAL A 69 -7.72 -2.56 -6.78
CA VAL A 69 -8.07 -3.84 -6.15
C VAL A 69 -6.93 -4.37 -5.26
N LEU A 70 -5.68 -4.22 -5.68
CA LEU A 70 -4.52 -4.70 -4.92
C LEU A 70 -4.35 -3.91 -3.61
N SER A 71 -4.37 -2.57 -3.64
CA SER A 71 -4.38 -1.75 -2.42
C SER A 71 -5.57 -2.04 -1.50
N LEU A 72 -6.78 -2.24 -2.05
CA LEU A 72 -7.96 -2.59 -1.24
C LEU A 72 -7.78 -3.94 -0.53
N LYS A 73 -7.27 -4.96 -1.24
CA LYS A 73 -6.98 -6.27 -0.65
C LYS A 73 -5.88 -6.19 0.40
N GLY A 74 -4.82 -5.42 0.14
CA GLY A 74 -3.74 -5.16 1.11
C GLY A 74 -4.27 -4.52 2.38
N LYS A 75 -5.06 -3.45 2.25
CA LYS A 75 -5.72 -2.78 3.40
C LYS A 75 -6.64 -3.73 4.15
N MET A 76 -7.38 -4.59 3.46
CA MET A 76 -8.26 -5.57 4.08
C MET A 76 -7.48 -6.62 4.87
N ILE A 77 -6.33 -7.09 4.37
CA ILE A 77 -5.43 -7.99 5.10
C ILE A 77 -4.94 -7.29 6.38
N ALA A 78 -4.49 -6.04 6.27
CA ALA A 78 -4.05 -5.26 7.41
C ALA A 78 -5.15 -5.10 8.47
N ALA A 79 -6.37 -4.77 8.04
CA ALA A 79 -7.55 -4.64 8.91
C ALA A 79 -7.89 -5.98 9.60
N LYS A 80 -7.78 -7.12 8.90
CA LYS A 80 -7.97 -8.46 9.50
C LYS A 80 -6.93 -8.76 10.58
N MET A 81 -5.66 -8.37 10.39
CA MET A 81 -4.59 -8.58 11.37
C MET A 81 -4.83 -7.83 12.68
N VAL A 82 -5.41 -6.62 12.63
CA VAL A 82 -5.78 -5.83 13.82
C VAL A 82 -7.20 -6.09 14.32
N LYS A 83 -7.91 -7.07 13.73
CA LYS A 83 -9.31 -7.42 14.05
C LYS A 83 -10.28 -6.23 13.96
N ASN A 84 -10.07 -5.37 12.97
CA ASN A 84 -10.98 -4.27 12.68
C ASN A 84 -12.10 -4.73 11.73
N ASP A 85 -13.05 -5.49 12.27
CA ASP A 85 -14.15 -6.10 11.51
C ASP A 85 -15.02 -5.06 10.78
N GLY A 86 -15.18 -3.88 11.37
CA GLY A 86 -15.90 -2.75 10.76
C GLY A 86 -15.26 -2.30 9.45
N GLU A 87 -13.93 -2.18 9.42
CA GLU A 87 -13.21 -1.80 8.20
C GLU A 87 -13.18 -2.94 7.18
N VAL A 88 -13.04 -4.19 7.64
CA VAL A 88 -13.10 -5.37 6.78
C VAL A 88 -14.43 -5.44 6.02
N MET A 89 -15.57 -5.28 6.70
CA MET A 89 -16.89 -5.32 6.06
C MET A 89 -17.05 -4.24 4.98
N LYS A 90 -16.54 -3.02 5.23
CA LYS A 90 -16.57 -1.93 4.24
C LYS A 90 -15.73 -2.26 3.01
N LEU A 91 -14.53 -2.80 3.22
CA LEU A 91 -13.61 -3.16 2.15
C LEU A 91 -14.12 -4.34 1.33
N GLU A 92 -14.72 -5.35 1.97
CA GLU A 92 -15.35 -6.49 1.29
C GLU A 92 -16.52 -6.02 0.41
N LYS A 93 -17.37 -5.13 0.93
CA LYS A 93 -18.43 -4.51 0.14
C LYS A 93 -17.86 -3.76 -1.06
N THR A 94 -16.87 -2.90 -0.85
CA THR A 94 -16.23 -2.13 -1.93
C THR A 94 -15.64 -3.05 -3.00
N LEU A 95 -14.97 -4.12 -2.60
CA LEU A 95 -14.39 -5.10 -3.52
C LEU A 95 -15.44 -5.91 -4.30
N SER A 96 -16.64 -6.11 -3.75
CA SER A 96 -17.75 -6.79 -4.44
C SER A 96 -18.43 -5.91 -5.50
N GLU A 97 -18.25 -4.60 -5.43
CA GLU A 97 -18.86 -3.59 -6.31
C GLU A 97 -17.93 -3.16 -7.45
N ILE A 98 -16.72 -3.75 -7.55
CA ILE A 98 -15.72 -3.50 -8.62
C ILE A 98 -15.76 -4.64 -9.63
#